data_AF-A0A920G0C3-F1
#
_entry.id   AF-A0A920G0C3-F1
#
_cell.length_a   1.000
_cell.length_b   1.000
_cell.length_c   1.000
_cell.angle_alpha   90.00
_cell.angle_beta   90.00
_cell.angle_gamma   90.00
#
_symmetry.space_group_name_H-M   'P 1'
#
loop_
_entity.id
_entity.type
_entity.pdbx_description
1 polymer ?
#
loop_
_entity_poly.entity_id
_entity_poly.type
_entity_poly.pdbx_seq_one_letter_code
_entity_poly.pdbx_strand_id
1 'polypeptide(L)'
;MITEAGFGADLGAEKFFDIKCRYLDEKPSVAVVVATVRALKMHGGVKIDQLKEENNDAVNAGSANLIRHLENISKFGVPTVVCINRFINDTDSEISTLIEAIDKSGIKSKVILSNHWAEGGSGITDLAKEVIDLCENADRDFKHLYELEEGIEYKITKIAKEIYRAKDVILSKKVKTQISDLEKNGFSKLPICMAKTQYSFSTDPTLKNAPVDHDMK
;
A
#
# COMPACT_ATOMS: atom_id res chain seq x y z
N MET A 1 -18.71 8.51 -1.28
CA MET A 1 -18.03 8.86 0.00
C MET A 1 -16.53 8.70 -0.20
N ILE A 2 -15.72 9.63 0.31
CA ILE A 2 -14.25 9.49 0.33
C ILE A 2 -13.82 9.32 1.79
N THR A 3 -12.91 8.39 2.06
CA THR A 3 -12.32 8.13 3.38
C THR A 3 -10.87 7.71 3.19
N GLU A 4 -10.07 7.79 4.25
CA GLU A 4 -8.69 7.33 4.27
C GLU A 4 -8.46 6.29 5.38
N ALA A 5 -7.29 5.65 5.32
CA ALA A 5 -6.75 4.82 6.38
C ALA A 5 -5.33 5.30 6.71
N GLY A 6 -4.97 5.28 7.99
CA GLY A 6 -3.66 5.75 8.44
C GLY A 6 -2.51 4.86 7.98
N PHE A 7 -1.32 5.46 7.86
CA PHE A 7 -0.09 4.83 7.32
C PHE A 7 -0.17 4.47 5.82
N GLY A 8 0.79 3.68 5.34
CA GLY A 8 0.79 3.17 3.96
C GLY A 8 -0.25 2.09 3.72
N ALA A 9 -0.45 1.70 2.46
CA ALA A 9 -1.45 0.69 2.07
C ALA A 9 -1.14 -0.72 2.63
N ASP A 10 0.10 -0.96 3.06
CA ASP A 10 0.53 -2.19 3.73
C ASP A 10 -0.11 -2.36 5.12
N LEU A 11 -0.43 -1.27 5.81
CA LEU A 11 -1.11 -1.30 7.11
C LEU A 11 -2.54 -0.74 7.02
N GLY A 12 -2.69 0.48 6.51
CA GLY A 12 -3.97 1.18 6.49
C GLY A 12 -4.98 0.51 5.57
N ALA A 13 -4.61 0.32 4.31
CA ALA A 13 -5.51 -0.27 3.33
C ALA A 13 -5.78 -1.76 3.62
N GLU A 14 -4.76 -2.55 3.98
CA GLU A 14 -4.94 -3.94 4.42
C GLU A 14 -5.97 -4.04 5.55
N LYS A 15 -5.83 -3.26 6.64
CA LYS A 15 -6.81 -3.25 7.74
C LYS A 15 -8.16 -2.71 7.32
N PHE A 16 -8.20 -1.73 6.43
CA PHE A 16 -9.46 -1.23 5.89
C PHE A 16 -10.21 -2.33 5.15
N PHE A 17 -9.52 -3.11 4.32
CA PHE A 17 -10.12 -4.20 3.55
C PHE A 17 -10.41 -5.45 4.40
N ASP A 18 -9.47 -5.89 5.22
CA ASP A 18 -9.56 -7.14 6.00
C ASP A 18 -10.21 -6.99 7.38
N ILE A 19 -10.42 -5.76 7.87
CA ILE A 19 -11.14 -5.52 9.14
C ILE A 19 -12.38 -4.70 8.85
N LYS A 20 -12.23 -3.42 8.45
CA LYS A 20 -13.38 -2.50 8.37
C LYS A 20 -14.42 -2.98 7.35
N CYS A 21 -14.00 -3.34 6.14
CA CYS A 21 -14.93 -3.77 5.07
C CYS A 21 -15.63 -5.10 5.36
N ARG A 22 -15.19 -5.90 6.35
CA ARG A 22 -15.96 -7.08 6.80
C ARG A 22 -17.22 -6.71 7.57
N TYR A 23 -17.21 -5.54 8.21
CA TYR A 23 -18.31 -5.03 9.03
C TYR A 23 -19.05 -3.85 8.38
N LEU A 24 -18.70 -3.53 7.13
CA LEU A 24 -19.44 -2.56 6.32
C LEU A 24 -20.30 -3.29 5.28
N ASP A 25 -21.48 -2.75 5.06
CA ASP A 25 -22.40 -3.20 4.01
C ASP A 25 -21.87 -2.86 2.62
N GLU A 26 -21.14 -1.75 2.50
CA GLU A 26 -20.56 -1.29 1.23
C GLU A 26 -19.09 -1.67 1.08
N LYS A 27 -18.70 -2.01 -0.16
CA LYS A 27 -17.34 -2.37 -0.54
C LYS A 27 -16.64 -1.22 -1.28
N PRO A 28 -15.32 -1.07 -1.16
CA PRO A 28 -14.58 0.00 -1.83
C PRO A 28 -14.70 -0.12 -3.35
N SER A 29 -15.07 0.97 -4.01
CA SER A 29 -15.17 1.02 -5.48
C SER A 29 -13.83 1.29 -6.17
N VAL A 30 -12.95 2.06 -5.52
CA VAL A 30 -11.64 2.46 -6.05
C VAL A 30 -10.72 2.84 -4.89
N ALA A 31 -9.42 2.67 -5.08
CA ALA A 31 -8.39 3.15 -4.17
C ALA A 31 -7.48 4.18 -4.86
N VAL A 32 -7.28 5.32 -4.21
CA VAL A 32 -6.29 6.33 -4.63
C VAL A 32 -5.01 6.09 -3.83
N VAL A 33 -3.90 5.83 -4.52
CA VAL A 33 -2.57 5.69 -3.88
C VAL A 33 -1.80 6.99 -4.05
N VAL A 34 -1.59 7.70 -2.95
CA VAL A 34 -0.90 8.99 -2.95
C VAL A 34 0.61 8.79 -2.82
N ALA A 35 1.40 9.46 -3.67
CA ALA A 35 2.84 9.49 -3.58
C ALA A 35 3.43 10.87 -3.94
N THR A 36 4.73 11.05 -3.72
CA THR A 36 5.48 12.25 -4.11
C THR A 36 6.83 11.82 -4.69
N VAL A 37 7.35 12.57 -5.66
CA VAL A 37 8.67 12.28 -6.25
C VAL A 37 9.76 12.26 -5.18
N ARG A 38 9.69 13.18 -4.21
CA ARG A 38 10.60 13.22 -3.05
C ARG A 38 10.56 11.95 -2.21
N ALA A 39 9.39 11.39 -1.92
CA ALA A 39 9.28 10.14 -1.17
C ALA A 39 9.86 8.95 -1.95
N LEU A 40 9.62 8.91 -3.26
CA LEU A 40 10.23 7.90 -4.13
C LEU A 40 11.76 8.01 -4.11
N LYS A 41 12.34 9.22 -4.23
CA LYS A 41 13.79 9.43 -4.08
C LYS A 41 14.32 8.95 -2.72
N MET A 42 13.58 9.19 -1.62
CA MET A 42 13.97 8.69 -0.30
C MET A 42 13.98 7.16 -0.23
N HIS A 43 13.03 6.49 -0.89
CA HIS A 43 13.03 5.04 -1.04
C HIS A 43 14.12 4.54 -1.99
N GLY A 44 14.51 5.33 -2.99
CA GLY A 44 15.68 5.11 -3.84
C GLY A 44 17.02 5.38 -3.16
N GLY A 45 17.05 5.78 -1.88
CA GLY A 45 18.27 5.94 -1.10
C GLY A 45 18.77 7.39 -0.95
N VAL A 46 18.07 8.37 -1.51
CA VAL A 46 18.44 9.79 -1.37
C VAL A 46 18.16 10.28 0.06
N LYS A 47 19.10 11.04 0.61
CA LYS A 47 18.97 11.65 1.93
C LYS A 47 17.99 12.83 1.91
N ILE A 48 17.35 13.10 3.05
CA ILE A 48 16.27 14.08 3.16
C ILE A 48 16.68 15.51 2.75
N ASP A 49 17.94 15.86 2.96
CA ASP A 49 18.56 17.14 2.64
C ASP A 49 18.93 17.29 1.16
N GLN A 50 18.90 16.20 0.38
CA GLN A 50 19.29 16.16 -1.03
C GLN A 50 18.12 15.95 -2.00
N LEU A 51 16.88 16.01 -1.50
CA LEU A 51 15.67 15.71 -2.30
C LEU A 51 15.28 16.77 -3.32
N LYS A 52 15.96 17.92 -3.34
CA LYS A 52 15.66 19.04 -4.25
C LYS A 52 16.23 18.84 -5.65
N GLU A 53 17.29 18.08 -5.77
CA GLU A 53 17.95 17.81 -7.05
C GLU A 53 17.17 16.75 -7.82
N GLU A 54 17.09 16.91 -9.14
CA GLU A 54 16.54 15.89 -10.04
C GLU A 54 17.34 14.58 -9.93
N ASN A 55 16.66 13.45 -9.78
CA ASN A 55 17.30 12.14 -9.75
C ASN A 55 16.38 11.01 -10.25
N ASN A 56 16.35 10.82 -11.56
CA ASN A 56 15.55 9.79 -12.23
C ASN A 56 15.90 8.36 -11.75
N ASP A 57 17.18 8.06 -11.51
CA ASP A 57 17.62 6.74 -11.03
C ASP A 57 17.04 6.42 -9.65
N ALA A 58 17.05 7.38 -8.74
CA ALA A 58 16.47 7.23 -7.41
C ALA A 58 14.93 7.13 -7.46
N VAL A 59 14.28 7.87 -8.36
CA VAL A 59 12.83 7.72 -8.59
C VAL A 59 12.53 6.31 -9.07
N ASN A 60 13.21 5.84 -10.12
CA ASN A 60 13.02 4.50 -10.66
C ASN A 60 13.26 3.40 -9.60
N ALA A 61 14.35 3.51 -8.83
CA ALA A 61 14.63 2.57 -7.75
C ALA A 61 13.54 2.61 -6.66
N GLY A 62 13.10 3.80 -6.27
CA GLY A 62 12.06 4.01 -5.26
C GLY A 62 10.65 3.62 -5.68
N SER A 63 10.37 3.58 -6.99
CA SER A 63 9.07 3.15 -7.55
C SER A 63 8.68 1.74 -7.13
N ALA A 64 9.66 0.87 -6.79
CA ALA A 64 9.38 -0.47 -6.29
C ALA A 64 8.48 -0.48 -5.04
N ASN A 65 8.58 0.54 -4.18
CA ASN A 65 7.69 0.72 -3.02
C ASN A 65 6.24 0.95 -3.45
N LEU A 66 6.02 1.91 -4.35
CA LEU A 66 4.70 2.24 -4.86
C LEU A 66 4.09 1.07 -5.62
N ILE A 67 4.87 0.44 -6.50
CA ILE A 67 4.46 -0.74 -7.27
C ILE A 67 3.99 -1.84 -6.31
N ARG A 68 4.72 -2.13 -5.23
CA ARG A 68 4.29 -3.13 -4.23
C ARG A 68 2.96 -2.75 -3.57
N HIS A 69 2.73 -1.48 -3.26
CA HIS A 69 1.43 -1.04 -2.73
C HIS A 69 0.29 -1.26 -3.74
N LEU A 70 0.52 -0.98 -5.02
CA LEU A 70 -0.46 -1.22 -6.08
C LEU A 70 -0.73 -2.72 -6.27
N GLU A 71 0.30 -3.57 -6.29
CA GLU A 71 0.16 -5.02 -6.30
C GLU A 71 -0.67 -5.50 -5.12
N ASN A 72 -0.39 -5.00 -3.92
CA ASN A 72 -1.10 -5.40 -2.72
C ASN A 72 -2.57 -5.03 -2.79
N ILE A 73 -2.92 -3.83 -3.27
CA ILE A 73 -4.33 -3.44 -3.44
C ILE A 73 -5.02 -4.31 -4.51
N SER A 74 -4.33 -4.66 -5.59
CA SER A 74 -4.90 -5.53 -6.63
C SER A 74 -5.28 -6.93 -6.10
N LYS A 75 -4.64 -7.42 -5.04
CA LYS A 75 -5.00 -8.71 -4.40
C LYS A 75 -6.41 -8.70 -3.82
N PHE A 76 -6.90 -7.51 -3.45
CA PHE A 76 -8.25 -7.30 -2.97
C PHE A 76 -9.26 -7.03 -4.10
N GLY A 77 -8.84 -7.04 -5.37
CA GLY A 77 -9.73 -6.80 -6.52
C GLY A 77 -10.29 -5.37 -6.58
N VAL A 78 -9.58 -4.40 -6.00
CA VAL A 78 -9.95 -2.97 -6.01
C VAL A 78 -9.14 -2.25 -7.09
N PRO A 79 -9.78 -1.52 -8.03
CA PRO A 79 -9.08 -0.73 -9.03
C PRO A 79 -8.32 0.42 -8.37
N THR A 80 -7.19 0.82 -8.95
CA THR A 80 -6.29 1.82 -8.37
C THR A 80 -5.99 2.95 -9.32
N VAL A 81 -5.85 4.16 -8.77
CA VAL A 81 -5.26 5.32 -9.45
C VAL A 81 -4.14 5.89 -8.56
N VAL A 82 -3.02 6.27 -9.17
CA VAL A 82 -1.91 6.93 -8.47
C VAL A 82 -2.11 8.43 -8.52
N CYS A 83 -2.08 9.09 -7.36
CA CYS A 83 -2.08 10.54 -7.24
C CYS A 83 -0.69 11.02 -6.82
N ILE A 84 -0.01 11.79 -7.68
CA ILE A 84 1.27 12.41 -7.36
C ILE A 84 1.03 13.85 -6.94
N ASN A 85 1.25 14.14 -5.66
CA ASN A 85 1.25 15.52 -5.18
C ASN A 85 2.54 16.19 -5.67
N ARG A 86 2.39 17.08 -6.65
CA ARG A 86 3.52 17.72 -7.32
C ARG A 86 4.08 18.86 -6.45
N PHE A 87 5.40 18.89 -6.31
CA PHE A 87 6.14 19.98 -5.68
C PHE A 87 6.86 20.84 -6.73
N ILE A 88 7.26 22.04 -6.32
CA ILE A 88 7.93 23.04 -7.20
C ILE A 88 9.20 22.49 -7.86
N ASN A 89 9.92 21.59 -7.17
CA ASN A 89 11.19 21.05 -7.64
C ASN A 89 11.03 19.71 -8.38
N ASP A 90 9.80 19.18 -8.51
CA ASP A 90 9.57 17.93 -9.21
C ASP A 90 9.60 18.20 -10.72
N THR A 91 10.45 17.46 -11.44
CA THR A 91 10.60 17.66 -12.88
C THR A 91 9.71 16.71 -13.68
N ASP A 92 9.36 17.11 -14.91
CA ASP A 92 8.56 16.26 -15.80
C ASP A 92 9.32 14.97 -16.18
N SER A 93 10.67 15.00 -16.14
CA SER A 93 11.51 13.82 -16.35
C SER A 93 11.34 12.80 -15.22
N GLU A 94 11.32 13.24 -13.96
CA GLU A 94 11.11 12.36 -12.80
C GLU A 94 9.71 11.74 -12.83
N ILE A 95 8.71 12.54 -13.21
CA ILE A 95 7.33 12.06 -13.37
C ILE A 95 7.24 11.02 -14.50
N SER A 96 7.89 11.28 -15.64
CA SER A 96 7.91 10.34 -16.77
C SER A 96 8.58 9.02 -16.38
N THR A 97 9.68 9.09 -15.63
CA THR A 97 10.38 7.91 -15.09
C THR A 97 9.47 7.06 -14.20
N LEU A 98 8.65 7.69 -13.35
CA LEU A 98 7.67 6.98 -12.53
C LEU A 98 6.60 6.28 -13.38
N ILE A 99 6.04 6.98 -14.37
CA ILE A 99 5.02 6.43 -15.26
C ILE A 99 5.58 5.18 -15.97
N GLU A 100 6.77 5.29 -16.54
CA GLU A 100 7.44 4.15 -17.19
C GLU A 100 7.68 2.98 -16.24
N ALA A 101 8.03 3.24 -14.97
CA ALA A 101 8.26 2.19 -13.99
C ALA A 101 6.96 1.41 -13.68
N ILE A 102 5.82 2.10 -13.56
CA ILE A 102 4.50 1.48 -13.35
C ILE A 102 4.06 0.72 -14.61
N ASP A 103 4.24 1.30 -15.79
CA ASP A 103 3.91 0.63 -17.05
C ASP A 103 4.72 -0.67 -17.23
N LYS A 104 6.03 -0.63 -16.93
CA LYS A 104 6.91 -1.80 -16.98
C LYS A 104 6.55 -2.87 -15.95
N SER A 105 5.90 -2.52 -14.84
CA SER A 105 5.42 -3.50 -13.86
C SER A 105 4.13 -4.21 -14.30
N GLY A 106 3.49 -3.76 -15.38
CA GLY A 106 2.24 -4.33 -15.91
C GLY A 106 1.00 -4.01 -15.08
N ILE A 107 1.13 -3.10 -14.11
CA ILE A 107 0.01 -2.68 -13.26
C ILE A 107 -0.81 -1.64 -14.02
N LYS A 108 -2.11 -1.89 -14.14
CA LYS A 108 -3.05 -0.94 -14.75
C LYS A 108 -3.47 0.09 -13.70
N SER A 109 -2.67 1.15 -13.54
CA SER A 109 -3.02 2.30 -12.71
C SER A 109 -2.54 3.58 -13.36
N LYS A 110 -3.46 4.50 -13.66
CA LYS A 110 -3.08 5.80 -14.22
C LYS A 110 -2.39 6.65 -13.15
N VAL A 111 -1.37 7.40 -13.58
CA VAL A 111 -0.69 8.39 -12.74
C VAL A 111 -1.28 9.76 -13.04
N ILE A 112 -1.82 10.41 -12.02
CA ILE A 112 -2.41 11.73 -12.12
C ILE A 112 -1.66 12.70 -11.21
N LEU A 113 -1.25 13.82 -11.78
CA LEU A 113 -0.61 14.89 -11.05
C LEU A 113 -1.64 15.75 -10.33
N SER A 114 -1.28 16.18 -9.13
CA SER A 114 -2.15 16.95 -8.27
C SER A 114 -1.44 18.19 -7.74
N ASN A 115 -2.07 19.35 -7.97
CA ASN A 115 -1.64 20.67 -7.50
C ASN A 115 -2.61 21.25 -6.46
N HIS A 116 -3.50 20.42 -5.88
CA HIS A 116 -4.57 20.86 -4.98
C HIS A 116 -4.08 21.66 -3.76
N TRP A 117 -2.83 21.49 -3.33
CA TRP A 117 -2.26 22.29 -2.26
C TRP A 117 -2.15 23.78 -2.64
N ALA A 118 -1.84 24.08 -3.90
CA ALA A 118 -1.72 25.44 -4.41
C ALA A 118 -3.05 25.97 -4.98
N GLU A 119 -3.83 25.10 -5.62
CA GLU A 119 -5.02 25.49 -6.40
C GLU A 119 -6.35 25.07 -5.76
N GLY A 120 -6.33 24.42 -4.60
CA GLY A 120 -7.53 23.88 -3.97
C GLY A 120 -8.21 22.83 -4.86
N GLY A 121 -9.55 22.86 -4.88
CA GLY A 121 -10.35 21.85 -5.60
C GLY A 121 -10.13 21.82 -7.11
N SER A 122 -9.68 22.91 -7.76
CA SER A 122 -9.38 22.88 -9.20
C SER A 122 -8.15 22.05 -9.52
N GLY A 123 -7.17 21.98 -8.60
CA GLY A 123 -5.93 21.24 -8.78
C GLY A 123 -6.05 19.70 -8.65
N ILE A 124 -7.27 19.17 -8.50
CA ILE A 124 -7.56 17.73 -8.35
C ILE A 124 -8.63 17.23 -9.33
N THR A 125 -9.10 18.06 -10.26
CA THR A 125 -10.25 17.72 -11.12
C THR A 125 -10.00 16.50 -11.99
N ASP A 126 -8.77 16.31 -12.46
CA ASP A 126 -8.46 15.16 -13.32
C ASP A 126 -8.42 13.86 -12.52
N LEU A 127 -7.96 13.90 -11.27
CA LEU A 127 -8.07 12.76 -10.36
C LEU A 127 -9.54 12.45 -10.08
N ALA A 128 -10.37 13.48 -9.86
CA ALA A 128 -11.80 13.28 -9.62
C ALA A 128 -12.49 12.61 -10.82
N LYS A 129 -12.17 13.03 -12.06
CA LYS A 129 -12.69 12.40 -13.29
C LYS A 129 -12.27 10.93 -13.38
N GLU A 130 -11.01 10.61 -13.11
CA GLU A 130 -10.54 9.22 -13.15
C GLU A 130 -11.18 8.36 -12.06
N VAL A 131 -11.34 8.90 -10.86
CA VAL A 131 -12.03 8.21 -9.76
C VAL A 131 -13.48 7.90 -10.13
N ILE A 132 -14.18 8.83 -10.79
CA ILE A 132 -15.54 8.61 -11.29
C ILE A 132 -15.53 7.50 -12.36
N ASP A 133 -14.65 7.60 -13.36
CA ASP A 133 -14.52 6.62 -14.43
C ASP A 133 -14.27 5.20 -13.88
N LEU A 134 -13.35 5.06 -12.93
CA LEU A 134 -13.08 3.77 -12.28
C LEU A 134 -14.27 3.26 -11.46
N CYS A 135 -15.04 4.13 -10.82
CA CYS A 135 -16.23 3.71 -10.08
C CYS A 135 -17.35 3.19 -11.00
N GLU A 136 -17.47 3.77 -12.20
CA GLU A 136 -18.52 3.44 -13.18
C GLU A 136 -18.14 2.25 -14.05
N ASN A 137 -16.88 2.19 -14.50
CA ASN A 137 -16.46 1.36 -15.63
C ASN A 137 -15.43 0.28 -15.29
N ALA A 138 -14.78 0.32 -14.12
CA ALA A 138 -13.78 -0.70 -13.79
C ALA A 138 -14.42 -1.99 -13.28
N ASP A 139 -13.84 -3.12 -13.70
CA ASP A 139 -14.12 -4.41 -13.11
C ASP A 139 -13.70 -4.42 -11.64
N ARG A 140 -14.60 -4.94 -10.78
CA ARG A 140 -14.40 -5.01 -9.33
C ARG A 140 -14.73 -6.43 -8.89
N ASP A 141 -13.77 -7.06 -8.21
CA ASP A 141 -13.93 -8.38 -7.60
C ASP A 141 -13.42 -8.32 -6.17
N PHE A 142 -14.09 -7.50 -5.35
CA PHE A 142 -13.62 -7.25 -3.99
C PHE A 142 -13.61 -8.54 -3.18
N LYS A 143 -12.44 -8.90 -2.67
CA LYS A 143 -12.24 -10.06 -1.80
C LYS A 143 -11.29 -9.72 -0.67
N HIS A 144 -11.43 -10.47 0.41
CA HIS A 144 -10.52 -10.41 1.53
C HIS A 144 -9.25 -11.22 1.25
N LEU A 145 -8.16 -10.91 1.94
CA LEU A 145 -6.90 -11.63 1.75
C LEU A 145 -6.97 -13.05 2.31
N TYR A 146 -7.76 -13.26 3.36
CA TYR A 146 -7.93 -14.52 4.09
C TYR A 146 -9.38 -14.73 4.50
N GLU A 147 -9.74 -15.98 4.78
CA GLU A 147 -11.04 -16.35 5.35
C GLU A 147 -10.98 -16.33 6.88
N LEU A 148 -12.10 -16.02 7.54
CA LEU A 148 -12.11 -15.92 9.01
C LEU A 148 -11.96 -17.29 9.67
N GLU A 149 -12.38 -18.36 8.99
CA GLU A 149 -12.25 -19.76 9.38
C GLU A 149 -10.79 -20.25 9.39
N GLU A 150 -9.88 -19.55 8.74
CA GLU A 150 -8.46 -19.89 8.75
C GLU A 150 -7.84 -19.61 10.13
N GLY A 151 -6.87 -20.45 10.53
CA GLY A 151 -6.20 -20.34 11.83
C GLY A 151 -5.43 -19.03 12.00
N ILE A 152 -5.21 -18.60 13.25
CA ILE A 152 -4.59 -17.30 13.55
C ILE A 152 -3.17 -17.21 12.95
N GLU A 153 -2.35 -18.25 13.15
CA GLU A 153 -0.98 -18.32 12.61
C GLU A 153 -0.97 -18.29 11.08
N TYR A 154 -1.94 -18.93 10.43
CA TYR A 154 -2.08 -18.90 8.98
C TYR A 154 -2.40 -17.50 8.46
N LYS A 155 -3.37 -16.81 9.07
CA LYS A 155 -3.75 -15.44 8.68
C LYS A 155 -2.58 -14.46 8.84
N ILE A 156 -1.86 -14.53 9.96
CA ILE A 156 -0.62 -13.75 10.18
C ILE A 156 0.40 -14.02 9.07
N THR A 157 0.63 -15.30 8.77
CA THR A 157 1.59 -15.71 7.74
C THR A 157 1.18 -15.24 6.35
N LYS A 158 -0.11 -15.30 6.03
CA LYS A 158 -0.64 -14.84 4.76
C LYS A 158 -0.42 -13.34 4.58
N ILE A 159 -0.76 -12.52 5.58
CA ILE A 159 -0.47 -11.07 5.53
C ILE A 159 1.04 -10.83 5.37
N ALA A 160 1.88 -11.51 6.16
CA ALA A 160 3.33 -11.34 6.09
C ALA A 160 3.91 -11.65 4.71
N LYS A 161 3.52 -12.76 4.09
CA LYS A 161 4.03 -13.18 2.78
C LYS A 161 3.39 -12.38 1.64
N GLU A 162 2.08 -12.21 1.66
CA GLU A 162 1.31 -11.61 0.58
C GLU A 162 1.34 -10.08 0.59
N ILE A 163 1.51 -9.41 1.72
CA ILE A 163 1.51 -7.94 1.78
C ILE A 163 2.94 -7.42 1.99
N TYR A 164 3.68 -8.02 2.91
CA TYR A 164 5.03 -7.53 3.27
C TYR A 164 6.15 -8.14 2.42
N ARG A 165 5.88 -9.26 1.73
CA ARG A 165 6.91 -10.10 1.06
C ARG A 165 7.97 -10.60 2.04
N ALA A 166 7.54 -10.90 3.27
CA ALA A 166 8.40 -11.56 4.24
C ALA A 166 8.69 -12.99 3.81
N LYS A 167 9.90 -13.47 4.11
CA LYS A 167 10.30 -14.85 3.84
C LYS A 167 9.62 -15.80 4.81
N ASP A 168 9.79 -15.55 6.10
CA ASP A 168 9.27 -16.37 7.19
C ASP A 168 8.61 -15.53 8.29
N VAL A 169 7.75 -16.20 9.07
CA VAL A 169 7.17 -15.66 10.31
C VAL A 169 7.69 -16.48 11.48
N ILE A 170 8.42 -15.83 12.39
CA ILE A 170 9.09 -16.45 13.52
C ILE A 170 8.30 -16.16 14.78
N LEU A 171 7.43 -17.09 15.16
CA LEU A 171 6.64 -16.99 16.38
C LEU A 171 7.37 -17.65 17.56
N SER A 172 7.58 -16.89 18.63
CA SER A 172 8.12 -17.43 19.88
C SER A 172 7.17 -18.47 20.50
N LYS A 173 7.72 -19.36 21.35
CA LYS A 173 6.91 -20.36 22.08
C LYS A 173 5.76 -19.70 22.87
N LYS A 174 6.03 -18.55 23.48
CA LYS A 174 5.02 -17.77 24.22
C LYS A 174 3.86 -17.35 23.31
N VAL A 175 4.17 -16.83 22.12
CA VAL A 175 3.16 -16.39 21.15
C VAL A 175 2.34 -17.59 20.64
N LYS A 176 2.98 -18.72 20.33
CA LYS A 176 2.26 -19.94 19.93
C LYS A 176 1.30 -20.44 21.00
N THR A 177 1.69 -20.39 22.28
CA THR A 177 0.79 -20.69 23.40
C THR A 177 -0.40 -19.74 23.45
N GLN A 178 -0.16 -18.42 23.32
CA GLN A 178 -1.23 -17.42 23.31
C GLN A 178 -2.20 -17.61 22.13
N ILE A 179 -1.69 -17.95 20.94
CA ILE A 179 -2.53 -18.28 19.79
C ILE A 179 -3.42 -19.49 20.10
N SER A 180 -2.85 -20.58 20.64
CA SER A 180 -3.61 -21.77 21.01
C SER A 180 -4.71 -21.46 22.03
N ASP A 181 -4.42 -20.62 23.02
CA ASP A 181 -5.40 -20.21 24.02
C ASP A 181 -6.52 -19.37 23.40
N LEU A 182 -6.21 -18.42 22.51
CA LEU A 182 -7.22 -17.62 21.80
C LEU A 182 -8.14 -18.52 20.95
N GLU A 183 -7.58 -19.48 20.23
CA GLU A 183 -8.35 -20.41 19.40
C GLU A 183 -9.28 -21.29 20.25
N LYS A 184 -8.79 -21.84 21.38
CA LYS A 184 -9.62 -22.61 22.32
C LYS A 184 -10.76 -21.80 22.93
N ASN A 185 -10.56 -20.51 23.12
CA ASN A 185 -11.58 -19.61 23.66
C ASN A 185 -12.53 -19.03 22.58
N GLY A 186 -12.46 -19.54 21.35
CA GLY A 186 -13.39 -19.17 20.27
C GLY A 186 -13.05 -17.86 19.55
N PHE A 187 -11.87 -17.28 19.78
CA PHE A 187 -11.42 -16.05 19.11
C PHE A 187 -10.73 -16.28 17.77
N SER A 188 -10.66 -17.54 17.30
CA SER A 188 -10.01 -17.90 16.04
C SER A 188 -10.61 -17.16 14.84
N LYS A 189 -11.91 -16.86 14.86
CA LYS A 189 -12.64 -16.22 13.76
C LYS A 189 -12.51 -14.69 13.69
N LEU A 190 -11.72 -14.08 14.58
CA LEU A 190 -11.47 -12.64 14.50
C LEU A 190 -10.44 -12.34 13.40
N PRO A 191 -10.52 -11.16 12.76
CA PRO A 191 -9.50 -10.70 11.82
C PRO A 191 -8.20 -10.33 12.56
N ILE A 192 -7.10 -10.30 11.83
CA ILE A 192 -5.76 -9.99 12.35
C ILE A 192 -5.46 -8.51 12.14
N CYS A 193 -4.95 -7.85 13.18
CA CYS A 193 -4.43 -6.48 13.08
C CYS A 193 -2.91 -6.51 13.30
N MET A 194 -2.13 -6.38 12.23
CA MET A 194 -0.67 -6.37 12.32
C MET A 194 -0.18 -5.05 12.94
N ALA A 195 0.63 -5.15 14.00
CA ALA A 195 1.30 -4.01 14.63
C ALA A 195 2.80 -4.07 14.33
N LYS A 196 3.26 -3.24 13.38
CA LYS A 196 4.66 -3.07 13.00
C LYS A 196 4.96 -1.61 12.69
N THR A 197 6.22 -1.29 12.42
CA THR A 197 6.60 0.03 11.91
C THR A 197 5.89 0.33 10.58
N GLN A 198 5.51 1.60 10.41
CA GLN A 198 4.94 2.14 9.19
C GLN A 198 5.99 2.55 8.15
N TYR A 199 7.27 2.56 8.51
CA TYR A 199 8.34 3.07 7.65
C TYR A 199 8.94 2.03 6.69
N SER A 200 8.54 0.76 6.86
CA SER A 200 9.06 -0.38 6.12
C SER A 200 8.00 -1.45 6.00
N PHE A 201 8.05 -2.24 4.91
CA PHE A 201 7.26 -3.48 4.82
C PHE A 201 7.72 -4.51 5.86
N SER A 202 8.99 -4.49 6.26
CA SER A 202 9.55 -5.36 7.29
C SER A 202 9.28 -4.82 8.72
N THR A 203 9.81 -5.51 9.72
CA THR A 203 9.82 -5.04 11.12
C THR A 203 10.95 -4.05 11.43
N ASP A 204 11.90 -3.86 10.50
CA ASP A 204 13.02 -2.92 10.64
C ASP A 204 12.70 -1.60 9.90
N PRO A 205 12.59 -0.46 10.62
CA PRO A 205 12.25 0.83 10.01
C PRO A 205 13.33 1.38 9.08
N THR A 206 14.55 0.83 9.10
CA THR A 206 15.66 1.28 8.26
C THR A 206 15.66 0.61 6.88
N LEU A 207 14.98 -0.53 6.73
CA LEU A 207 14.81 -1.25 5.47
C LEU A 207 13.75 -0.57 4.59
N LYS A 208 14.14 0.52 3.93
CA LYS A 208 13.26 1.29 3.05
C LYS A 208 12.89 0.51 1.78
N ASN A 209 11.94 1.09 1.05
CA ASN A 209 11.55 0.72 -0.31
C ASN A 209 10.71 -0.56 -0.33
N ALA A 210 11.18 -1.59 -1.01
CA ALA A 210 10.49 -2.86 -1.19
C ALA A 210 11.40 -4.03 -0.76
N PRO A 211 11.77 -4.13 0.53
CA PRO A 211 12.70 -5.17 0.99
C PRO A 211 12.15 -6.56 0.75
N VAL A 212 13.04 -7.53 0.51
CA VAL A 212 12.75 -8.96 0.39
C VAL A 212 13.65 -9.72 1.38
N ASP A 213 13.44 -11.02 1.53
CA ASP A 213 14.28 -11.89 2.38
C ASP A 213 14.38 -11.48 3.87
N HIS A 214 13.37 -10.77 4.37
CA HIS A 214 13.25 -10.40 5.78
C HIS A 214 12.25 -11.30 6.51
N ASP A 215 12.47 -11.48 7.81
CA ASP A 215 11.57 -12.22 8.67
C ASP A 215 10.62 -11.29 9.42
N MET A 216 9.40 -11.76 9.68
CA MET A 216 8.50 -11.17 10.65
C MET A 216 8.69 -11.86 11.99
N LYS A 217 9.08 -11.12 13.03
CA LYS A 217 9.39 -11.63 14.37
C LYS A 217 8.42 -11.07 15.41
#